data_AF-A0A091NFL5-F1
#
_entry.id   AF-A0A091NFL5-F1
#
_cell.length_a   1.000
_cell.length_b   1.000
_cell.length_c   1.000
_cell.angle_alpha   90.00
_cell.angle_beta   90.00
_cell.angle_gamma   90.00
#
_symmetry.space_group_name_H-M   'P 1'
#
loop_
_entity.id
_entity.type
_entity.pdbx_description
1 polymer ?
#
loop_
_entity_poly.entity_id
_entity_poly.type
_entity_poly.pdbx_seq_one_letter_code
_entity_poly.pdbx_strand_id
1 'polypeptide(L)'
;IAELSELEWIEVLPLLRVLNLLRNPVQEQTDYWLLVIFMLPQLTELDLKKISVEEKVAAGNKYGPPPEVVAAEDHRTHVKYNMQQPQRVLDSTLPGLDAPYPMLVLVGPLACGKRELAHKICRQFSSFFRHGPCHTTRAAYFGEENRLDYHFTSEETFDQMVKTGKFIATYKYSGYHYGLGRDTVESIAREGLATCVHLEIEGVQSLKNTYFKPRYILVVPRDKGKYEEHLRRKGLFSRPEIEEAISRVDMYLRMSQESPGYFDAVINTDELAEAFTELSHLVKLYLSLEPPAAFDNVQDTNSRAGSRTQLLPELRLSPRGAIRSSSASDLSDSSAKNYPRCILDLLAAQPGSVEEASLQRRLAAARQALAGKAPPAHVLLFHR
;
A
#
# COMPACT_ATOMS: atom_id res chain seq x y z
N ILE A 1 7.10 -25.25 -36.21
CA ILE A 1 6.98 -23.85 -35.81
C ILE A 1 6.55 -23.05 -37.03
N ALA A 2 5.24 -23.10 -37.31
CA ALA A 2 4.57 -22.19 -38.24
C ALA A 2 4.06 -20.94 -37.51
N GLU A 3 3.70 -21.09 -36.23
CA GLU A 3 3.30 -20.02 -35.31
C GLU A 3 4.16 -20.00 -34.04
N LEU A 4 4.26 -18.85 -33.38
CA LEU A 4 5.03 -18.71 -32.12
C LEU A 4 4.39 -19.47 -30.93
N SER A 5 3.08 -19.68 -30.96
CA SER A 5 2.36 -20.54 -30.01
C SER A 5 2.89 -21.98 -30.01
N GLU A 6 3.40 -22.49 -31.14
CA GLU A 6 3.95 -23.84 -31.22
C GLU A 6 5.25 -24.03 -30.41
N LEU A 7 5.85 -22.94 -29.91
CA LEU A 7 7.01 -23.02 -29.02
C LEU A 7 6.69 -23.67 -27.67
N GLU A 8 5.42 -23.65 -27.24
CA GLU A 8 4.97 -24.36 -26.03
C GLU A 8 5.32 -25.86 -26.08
N TRP A 9 5.24 -26.48 -27.26
CA TRP A 9 5.56 -27.90 -27.44
C TRP A 9 7.06 -28.20 -27.27
N ILE A 10 7.90 -27.18 -27.42
CA ILE A 10 9.37 -27.27 -27.34
C ILE A 10 9.86 -26.93 -25.94
N GLU A 11 9.04 -26.23 -25.14
CA GLU A 11 9.34 -25.92 -23.72
C GLU A 11 9.65 -27.18 -22.91
N VAL A 12 9.02 -28.31 -23.28
CA VAL A 12 9.18 -29.63 -22.64
C VAL A 12 10.60 -30.22 -22.81
N LEU A 13 11.48 -29.57 -23.58
CA LEU A 13 12.89 -29.98 -23.74
C LEU A 13 13.83 -29.21 -22.78
N PRO A 14 14.08 -29.71 -21.56
CA PRO A 14 14.85 -28.98 -20.53
C PRO A 14 16.34 -28.80 -20.87
N LEU A 15 16.85 -29.58 -21.83
CA LEU A 15 18.25 -29.54 -22.27
C LEU A 15 18.46 -28.67 -23.52
N LEU A 16 17.41 -28.08 -24.09
CA LEU A 16 17.53 -27.24 -25.26
C LEU A 16 18.24 -25.92 -24.89
N ARG A 17 19.47 -25.75 -25.37
CA ARG A 17 20.28 -24.54 -25.15
C ARG A 17 20.42 -23.66 -26.38
N VAL A 18 20.39 -24.26 -27.55
CA VAL A 18 20.60 -23.57 -28.83
C VAL A 18 19.40 -23.86 -29.71
N LEU A 19 18.77 -22.79 -30.19
CA LEU A 19 17.67 -22.87 -31.15
C LEU A 19 18.00 -21.98 -32.35
N ASN A 20 17.74 -22.49 -33.55
CA ASN A 20 17.96 -21.75 -34.78
C ASN A 20 16.69 -21.83 -35.63
N LEU A 21 16.06 -20.68 -35.83
CA LEU A 21 14.85 -20.48 -36.63
C LEU A 21 15.13 -19.51 -37.80
N LEU A 22 16.40 -19.33 -38.19
CA LEU A 22 16.73 -18.56 -39.38
C LEU A 22 15.97 -19.10 -40.60
N ARG A 23 15.41 -18.16 -41.38
CA ARG A 23 14.54 -18.44 -42.56
C ARG A 23 13.17 -19.04 -42.20
N ASN A 24 12.78 -19.03 -40.93
CA ASN A 24 11.42 -19.35 -40.53
C ASN A 24 10.54 -18.08 -40.59
N PRO A 25 9.32 -18.13 -41.17
CA PRO A 25 8.39 -17.01 -41.21
C PRO A 25 8.12 -16.34 -39.85
N VAL A 26 8.23 -17.06 -38.74
CA VAL A 26 8.03 -16.48 -37.39
C VAL A 26 9.01 -15.36 -37.05
N GLN A 27 10.16 -15.27 -37.74
CA GLN A 27 11.14 -14.21 -37.53
C GLN A 27 10.62 -12.82 -37.94
N GLU A 28 9.62 -12.76 -38.82
CA GLU A 28 9.03 -11.50 -39.29
C GLU A 28 8.13 -10.84 -38.23
N GLN A 29 7.80 -11.55 -37.15
CA GLN A 29 7.02 -10.98 -36.06
C GLN A 29 7.86 -9.98 -35.25
N THR A 30 7.30 -8.79 -34.97
CA THR A 30 8.01 -7.68 -34.30
C THR A 30 8.56 -8.04 -32.93
N ASP A 31 7.90 -8.97 -32.27
CA ASP A 31 8.17 -9.40 -30.89
C ASP A 31 8.87 -10.76 -30.79
N TYR A 32 9.22 -11.34 -31.94
CA TYR A 32 9.81 -12.67 -32.09
C TYR A 32 10.92 -12.95 -31.06
N TRP A 33 11.93 -12.07 -31.00
CA TRP A 33 13.13 -12.28 -30.19
C TRP A 33 12.81 -12.43 -28.69
N LEU A 34 12.09 -11.45 -28.14
CA LEU A 34 11.77 -11.45 -26.71
C LEU A 34 10.72 -12.52 -26.37
N LEU A 35 9.76 -12.78 -27.26
CA LEU A 35 8.74 -13.79 -27.01
C LEU A 35 9.36 -15.20 -26.98
N VAL A 36 10.28 -15.53 -27.89
CA VAL A 36 10.99 -16.81 -27.88
C VAL A 36 11.81 -16.98 -26.60
N ILE A 37 12.50 -15.92 -26.17
CA ILE A 37 13.27 -15.92 -24.92
C ILE A 37 12.37 -16.13 -23.70
N PHE A 38 11.18 -15.52 -23.71
CA PHE A 38 10.19 -15.68 -22.64
C PHE A 38 9.63 -17.11 -22.58
N MET A 39 9.23 -17.66 -23.73
CA MET A 39 8.66 -19.01 -23.83
C MET A 39 9.70 -20.11 -23.56
N LEU A 40 10.98 -19.87 -23.89
CA LEU A 40 12.07 -20.82 -23.74
C LEU A 40 13.23 -20.23 -22.91
N PRO A 41 13.04 -20.00 -21.59
CA PRO A 41 14.03 -19.33 -20.74
C PRO A 41 15.36 -20.10 -20.60
N GLN A 42 15.36 -21.40 -20.91
CA GLN A 42 16.53 -22.28 -20.90
C GLN A 42 17.53 -22.01 -22.04
N LEU A 43 17.14 -21.31 -23.10
CA LEU A 43 17.99 -21.01 -24.24
C LEU A 43 19.17 -20.11 -23.84
N THR A 44 20.34 -20.41 -24.39
CA THR A 44 21.55 -19.58 -24.30
C THR A 44 21.88 -18.93 -25.64
N GLU A 45 21.44 -19.54 -26.75
CA GLU A 45 21.65 -19.01 -28.10
C GLU A 45 20.39 -19.16 -28.95
N LEU A 46 20.03 -18.09 -29.66
CA LEU A 46 18.92 -18.03 -30.61
C LEU A 46 19.43 -17.44 -31.92
N ASP A 47 19.17 -18.10 -33.06
CA ASP A 47 19.55 -17.64 -34.40
C ASP A 47 21.03 -17.25 -34.53
N LEU A 48 21.91 -18.08 -33.93
CA LEU A 48 23.37 -17.88 -33.90
C LEU A 48 23.82 -16.65 -33.10
N LYS A 49 22.93 -16.03 -32.32
CA LYS A 49 23.24 -14.95 -31.39
C LYS A 49 23.10 -15.44 -29.95
N LYS A 50 24.05 -15.06 -29.11
CA LYS A 50 23.98 -15.33 -27.67
C LYS A 50 22.93 -14.46 -27.02
N ILE A 51 22.11 -15.06 -26.16
CA ILE A 51 21.09 -14.38 -25.38
C ILE A 51 21.75 -13.83 -24.11
N SER A 52 21.65 -12.53 -23.90
CA SER A 52 22.13 -11.86 -22.69
C SER A 52 21.16 -12.02 -21.52
N VAL A 53 21.64 -11.80 -20.29
CA VAL A 53 20.79 -11.88 -19.09
C VAL A 53 19.78 -10.72 -19.09
N GLU A 54 20.18 -9.56 -19.58
CA GLU A 54 19.36 -8.37 -19.72
C GLU A 54 18.15 -8.63 -20.64
N GLU A 55 18.35 -9.35 -21.74
CA GLU A 55 17.26 -9.72 -22.66
C GLU A 55 16.30 -10.73 -22.03
N LYS A 56 16.79 -11.67 -21.22
CA LYS A 56 15.91 -12.60 -20.47
C LYS A 56 15.05 -11.86 -19.47
N VAL A 57 15.63 -10.92 -18.74
CA VAL A 57 14.89 -10.07 -17.79
C VAL A 57 13.91 -9.17 -18.54
N ALA A 58 14.30 -8.59 -19.68
CA ALA A 58 13.42 -7.77 -20.50
C ALA A 58 12.24 -8.57 -21.06
N ALA A 59 12.48 -9.80 -21.52
CA ALA A 59 11.44 -10.73 -21.97
C ALA A 59 10.48 -11.08 -20.84
N GLY A 60 11.00 -11.45 -19.66
CA GLY A 60 10.22 -11.69 -18.46
C GLY A 60 9.34 -10.49 -18.08
N ASN A 61 9.93 -9.30 -17.99
CA ASN A 61 9.21 -8.07 -17.65
C ASN A 61 8.15 -7.68 -18.70
N LYS A 62 8.35 -8.05 -19.97
CA LYS A 62 7.42 -7.71 -21.05
C LYS A 62 6.17 -8.60 -21.07
N TYR A 63 6.32 -9.91 -20.86
CA TYR A 63 5.23 -10.87 -21.03
C TYR A 63 4.70 -11.47 -19.72
N GLY A 64 5.47 -11.44 -18.64
CA GLY A 64 5.07 -11.92 -17.32
C GLY A 64 5.78 -11.15 -16.21
N PRO A 65 5.57 -9.82 -16.10
CA PRO A 65 6.28 -9.01 -15.13
C PRO A 65 6.02 -9.50 -13.70
N PRO A 66 7.06 -9.54 -12.84
CA PRO A 66 6.87 -9.87 -11.44
C PRO A 66 5.99 -8.81 -10.77
N PRO A 67 5.27 -9.18 -9.69
CA PRO A 67 4.30 -8.31 -9.02
C PRO A 67 4.90 -6.98 -8.55
N GLU A 68 6.17 -6.98 -8.14
CA GLU A 68 6.90 -5.78 -7.73
C GLU A 68 7.09 -4.79 -8.87
N VAL A 69 7.38 -5.29 -10.08
CA VAL A 69 7.54 -4.45 -11.28
C VAL A 69 6.19 -3.87 -11.70
N VAL A 70 5.12 -4.67 -11.63
CA VAL A 70 3.75 -4.18 -11.88
C VAL A 70 3.37 -3.07 -10.91
N ALA A 71 3.63 -3.26 -9.62
CA ALA A 71 3.36 -2.26 -8.59
C ALA A 71 4.20 -0.98 -8.76
N ALA A 72 5.47 -1.11 -9.18
CA ALA A 72 6.34 0.04 -9.42
C ALA A 72 5.91 0.82 -10.67
N GLU A 73 5.52 0.12 -11.73
CA GLU A 73 4.99 0.71 -12.95
C GLU A 73 3.65 1.43 -12.73
N ASP A 74 2.77 0.85 -11.91
CA ASP A 74 1.53 1.49 -11.46
C ASP A 74 1.83 2.79 -10.70
N HIS A 75 2.71 2.74 -9.71
CA HIS A 75 3.11 3.92 -8.96
C HIS A 75 3.69 5.01 -9.86
N ARG A 76 4.62 4.64 -10.76
CA ARG A 76 5.22 5.54 -11.76
C ARG A 76 4.16 6.21 -12.63
N THR A 77 3.16 5.43 -13.07
CA THR A 77 2.06 5.88 -13.90
C THR A 77 1.22 6.93 -13.18
N HIS A 78 0.81 6.68 -11.94
CA HIS A 78 0.01 7.64 -11.16
C HIS A 78 0.79 8.88 -10.78
N VAL A 79 2.09 8.76 -10.47
CA VAL A 79 2.96 9.93 -10.24
C VAL A 79 3.05 10.78 -11.50
N LYS A 80 3.30 10.16 -12.67
CA LYS A 80 3.38 10.85 -13.96
C LYS A 80 2.08 11.59 -14.28
N TYR A 81 0.93 10.91 -14.24
CA TYR A 81 -0.34 11.54 -14.59
C TYR A 81 -0.74 12.62 -13.59
N ASN A 82 -0.46 12.42 -12.30
CA ASN A 82 -0.68 13.45 -11.29
C ASN A 82 0.18 14.71 -11.53
N MET A 83 1.45 14.56 -11.92
CA MET A 83 2.32 15.69 -12.26
C MET A 83 1.91 16.44 -13.54
N GLN A 84 1.21 15.76 -14.46
CA GLN A 84 0.67 16.38 -15.67
C GLN A 84 -0.61 17.18 -15.41
N GLN A 85 -1.30 16.94 -14.30
CA GLN A 85 -2.50 17.70 -13.95
C GLN A 85 -2.12 19.12 -13.48
N PRO A 86 -2.98 20.12 -13.71
CA PRO A 86 -2.80 21.45 -13.14
C PRO A 86 -2.74 21.32 -11.62
N GLN A 87 -1.66 21.80 -11.02
CA GLN A 87 -1.49 21.77 -9.57
C GLN A 87 -2.62 22.58 -8.93
N ARG A 88 -3.54 21.88 -8.28
CA ARG A 88 -4.53 22.51 -7.41
C ARG A 88 -3.83 22.78 -6.09
N VAL A 89 -4.03 23.99 -5.56
CA VAL A 89 -3.80 24.21 -4.13
C VAL A 89 -4.83 23.35 -3.42
N LEU A 90 -4.41 22.16 -3.04
CA LEU A 90 -5.25 21.30 -2.24
C LEU A 90 -5.37 21.97 -0.87
N ASP A 91 -6.59 22.10 -0.33
CA ASP A 91 -6.84 22.34 1.10
C ASP A 91 -6.41 21.11 1.93
N SER A 92 -5.26 20.55 1.60
CA SER A 92 -4.73 19.33 2.17
C SER A 92 -4.33 19.66 3.60
N THR A 93 -5.18 19.26 4.53
CA THR A 93 -4.86 19.05 5.94
C THR A 93 -4.01 17.79 6.14
N LEU A 94 -3.59 17.12 5.06
CA LEU A 94 -2.63 16.02 5.15
C LEU A 94 -1.41 16.52 5.93
N PRO A 95 -0.98 15.82 6.98
CA PRO A 95 0.25 16.15 7.66
C PRO A 95 1.37 16.24 6.60
N GLY A 96 2.23 17.25 6.74
CA GLY A 96 3.30 17.53 5.77
C GLY A 96 4.22 16.33 5.57
N LEU A 97 5.22 16.47 4.70
CA LEU A 97 6.21 15.42 4.39
C LEU A 97 6.83 14.73 5.63
N ASP A 98 6.76 15.38 6.80
CA ASP A 98 7.27 14.91 8.09
C ASP A 98 6.39 13.87 8.80
N ALA A 99 5.10 13.71 8.44
CA ALA A 99 4.25 12.63 8.97
C ALA A 99 3.26 12.11 7.90
N PRO A 100 3.22 10.80 7.62
CA PRO A 100 2.31 10.25 6.61
C PRO A 100 0.85 10.35 7.07
N TYR A 101 -0.05 10.51 6.09
CA TYR A 101 -1.49 10.56 6.38
C TYR A 101 -2.00 9.24 6.97
N PRO A 102 -2.80 9.29 8.04
CA PRO A 102 -3.30 8.12 8.73
C PRO A 102 -4.23 7.24 7.85
N MET A 103 -3.81 5.99 7.58
CA MET A 103 -4.61 5.03 6.83
C MET A 103 -4.49 3.59 7.36
N LEU A 104 -5.64 2.91 7.47
CA LEU A 104 -5.76 1.51 7.85
C LEU A 104 -6.22 0.69 6.64
N VAL A 105 -5.45 -0.34 6.30
CA VAL A 105 -5.72 -1.21 5.14
C VAL A 105 -5.97 -2.63 5.62
N LEU A 106 -7.19 -3.14 5.38
CA LEU A 106 -7.50 -4.56 5.57
C LEU A 106 -7.20 -5.34 4.29
N VAL A 107 -6.38 -6.38 4.41
CA VAL A 107 -5.88 -7.16 3.28
C VAL A 107 -6.36 -8.59 3.42
N GLY A 108 -6.81 -9.23 2.36
CA GLY A 108 -7.17 -10.64 2.43
C GLY A 108 -7.95 -11.13 1.22
N PRO A 109 -8.20 -12.45 1.13
CA PRO A 109 -8.83 -13.06 -0.03
C PRO A 109 -10.29 -12.64 -0.19
N LEU A 110 -10.91 -13.01 -1.31
CA LEU A 110 -12.29 -12.67 -1.62
C LEU A 110 -13.24 -13.12 -0.50
N ALA A 111 -14.15 -12.25 -0.08
CA ALA A 111 -15.15 -12.57 0.95
C ALA A 111 -14.62 -13.17 2.28
N CYS A 112 -13.37 -12.88 2.68
CA CYS A 112 -12.85 -13.19 4.03
C CYS A 112 -13.40 -12.30 5.15
N GLY A 113 -14.40 -11.45 4.87
CA GLY A 113 -14.97 -10.52 5.83
C GLY A 113 -14.30 -9.14 5.89
N LYS A 114 -13.26 -8.87 5.08
CA LYS A 114 -12.58 -7.56 5.03
C LYS A 114 -13.52 -6.35 4.87
N ARG A 115 -14.54 -6.44 4.00
CA ARG A 115 -15.57 -5.40 3.82
C ARG A 115 -16.39 -5.18 5.09
N GLU A 116 -16.92 -6.27 5.64
CA GLU A 116 -17.76 -6.24 6.85
C GLU A 116 -16.97 -5.69 8.05
N LEU A 117 -15.72 -6.11 8.23
CA LEU A 117 -14.82 -5.64 9.27
C LEU A 117 -14.48 -4.15 9.11
N ALA A 118 -14.16 -3.69 7.89
CA ALA A 118 -13.90 -2.27 7.62
C ALA A 118 -15.11 -1.40 8.01
N HIS A 119 -16.32 -1.83 7.64
CA HIS A 119 -17.56 -1.10 7.96
C HIS A 119 -17.83 -1.10 9.46
N LYS A 120 -17.66 -2.23 10.15
CA LYS A 120 -17.85 -2.31 11.59
C LYS A 120 -16.85 -1.43 12.35
N ILE A 121 -15.58 -1.41 11.94
CA ILE A 121 -14.56 -0.53 12.55
C ILE A 121 -14.89 0.95 12.33
N CYS A 122 -15.27 1.34 11.12
CA CYS A 122 -15.67 2.73 10.85
C CYS A 122 -16.92 3.15 11.64
N ARG A 123 -17.84 2.22 11.92
CA ARG A 123 -19.01 2.50 12.77
C ARG A 123 -18.64 2.65 14.24
N GLN A 124 -17.83 1.74 14.78
CA GLN A 124 -17.42 1.77 16.19
C GLN A 124 -16.50 2.96 16.51
N PHE A 125 -15.57 3.26 15.60
CA PHE A 125 -14.56 4.31 15.76
C PHE A 125 -14.82 5.47 14.79
N SER A 126 -16.07 5.89 14.66
CA SER A 126 -16.51 6.93 13.71
C SER A 126 -15.88 8.31 13.93
N SER A 127 -15.37 8.57 15.14
CA SER A 127 -14.59 9.77 15.45
C SER A 127 -13.16 9.73 14.90
N PHE A 128 -12.68 8.57 14.47
CA PHE A 128 -11.30 8.37 14.02
C PHE A 128 -11.21 7.90 12.58
N PHE A 129 -12.15 7.08 12.11
CA PHE A 129 -12.09 6.46 10.79
C PHE A 129 -13.31 6.75 9.95
N ARG A 130 -13.08 6.89 8.65
CA ARG A 130 -14.11 6.83 7.61
C ARG A 130 -13.74 5.79 6.57
N HIS A 131 -14.73 5.03 6.11
CA HIS A 131 -14.52 4.07 5.04
C HIS A 131 -14.28 4.80 3.71
N GLY A 132 -13.19 4.43 3.03
CA GLY A 132 -12.84 4.93 1.70
C GLY A 132 -13.21 3.91 0.62
N PRO A 133 -14.39 3.99 -0.01
CA PRO A 133 -14.76 3.06 -1.09
C PRO A 133 -13.79 3.20 -2.25
N CYS A 134 -13.23 2.07 -2.70
CA CYS A 134 -12.37 2.01 -3.89
C CYS A 134 -13.22 2.03 -5.16
N HIS A 135 -12.63 2.37 -6.30
CA HIS A 135 -13.28 2.24 -7.60
C HIS A 135 -13.09 0.83 -8.15
N THR A 136 -14.07 0.31 -8.88
CA THR A 136 -13.94 -0.97 -9.58
C THR A 136 -14.74 -0.99 -10.89
N THR A 137 -14.24 -1.76 -11.86
CA THR A 137 -14.95 -2.07 -13.11
C THR A 137 -15.83 -3.31 -13.02
N ARG A 138 -15.75 -4.04 -11.91
CA ARG A 138 -16.63 -5.19 -11.63
C ARG A 138 -18.07 -4.71 -11.41
N ALA A 139 -19.05 -5.49 -11.83
CA ALA A 139 -20.44 -5.27 -11.44
C ALA A 139 -20.65 -5.53 -9.94
N ALA A 140 -21.52 -4.76 -9.29
CA ALA A 140 -21.85 -4.94 -7.89
C ALA A 140 -22.41 -6.35 -7.60
N TYR A 141 -21.91 -7.00 -6.55
CA TYR A 141 -22.54 -8.23 -6.04
C TYR A 141 -23.83 -7.87 -5.31
N PHE A 142 -24.72 -8.86 -5.12
CA PHE A 142 -25.94 -8.66 -4.36
C PHE A 142 -25.63 -8.20 -2.93
N GLY A 143 -26.21 -7.06 -2.53
CA GLY A 143 -26.00 -6.42 -1.24
C GLY A 143 -24.80 -5.47 -1.17
N GLU A 144 -24.08 -5.24 -2.28
CA GLU A 144 -23.13 -4.12 -2.40
C GLU A 144 -23.85 -2.86 -2.89
N GLU A 145 -23.50 -1.71 -2.33
CA GLU A 145 -24.07 -0.41 -2.64
C GLU A 145 -23.02 0.53 -3.25
N ASN A 146 -23.41 1.21 -4.34
CA ASN A 146 -22.53 2.18 -5.01
C ASN A 146 -22.24 3.38 -4.10
N ARG A 147 -20.97 3.80 -4.07
CA ARG A 147 -20.42 4.86 -3.19
C ARG A 147 -20.39 4.52 -1.70
N LEU A 148 -20.86 3.33 -1.33
CA LEU A 148 -20.78 2.84 0.04
C LEU A 148 -19.75 1.73 0.17
N ASP A 149 -19.81 0.70 -0.68
CA ASP A 149 -18.81 -0.39 -0.71
C ASP A 149 -17.72 -0.13 -1.75
N TYR A 150 -18.14 0.24 -2.97
CA TYR A 150 -17.25 0.62 -4.06
C TYR A 150 -17.88 1.72 -4.91
N HIS A 151 -17.04 2.44 -5.65
CA HIS A 151 -17.47 3.22 -6.80
C HIS A 151 -17.45 2.31 -8.03
N PHE A 152 -18.63 1.82 -8.43
CA PHE A 152 -18.79 1.00 -9.62
C PHE A 152 -18.78 1.88 -10.87
N THR A 153 -17.79 1.68 -11.75
CA THR A 153 -17.54 2.51 -12.93
C THR A 153 -17.30 1.65 -14.17
N SER A 154 -17.57 2.16 -15.37
CA SER A 154 -17.20 1.46 -16.62
C SER A 154 -15.68 1.43 -16.80
N GLU A 155 -15.17 0.48 -17.59
CA GLU A 155 -13.74 0.42 -17.94
C GLU A 155 -13.25 1.71 -18.60
N GLU A 156 -14.05 2.27 -19.52
CA GLU A 156 -13.77 3.54 -20.18
C GLU A 156 -13.60 4.69 -19.19
N THR A 157 -14.47 4.76 -18.18
CA THR A 157 -14.41 5.78 -17.14
C THR A 157 -13.18 5.57 -16.26
N PHE A 158 -12.89 4.31 -15.90
CA PHE A 158 -11.73 3.96 -15.10
C PHE A 158 -10.42 4.36 -15.82
N ASP A 159 -10.30 4.05 -17.11
CA ASP A 159 -9.14 4.43 -17.93
C ASP A 159 -8.98 5.95 -18.05
N GLN A 160 -10.09 6.68 -18.18
CA GLN A 160 -10.07 8.14 -18.15
C GLN A 160 -9.59 8.66 -16.80
N MET A 161 -10.03 8.05 -15.69
CA MET A 161 -9.57 8.40 -14.34
C MET A 161 -8.07 8.14 -14.15
N VAL A 162 -7.54 7.05 -14.69
CA VAL A 162 -6.09 6.79 -14.72
C VAL A 162 -5.35 7.90 -15.47
N LYS A 163 -5.77 8.19 -16.72
CA LYS A 163 -5.14 9.23 -17.57
C LYS A 163 -5.23 10.63 -16.98
N THR A 164 -6.26 10.90 -16.17
CA THR A 164 -6.46 12.17 -15.47
C THR A 164 -5.82 12.22 -14.08
N GLY A 165 -5.03 11.22 -13.70
CA GLY A 165 -4.26 11.21 -12.44
C GLY A 165 -5.14 11.14 -11.19
N LYS A 166 -6.34 10.55 -11.29
CA LYS A 166 -7.34 10.49 -10.21
C LYS A 166 -7.07 9.42 -9.15
N PHE A 167 -6.16 8.48 -9.41
CA PHE A 167 -5.83 7.40 -8.49
C PHE A 167 -4.52 7.63 -7.73
N ILE A 168 -4.45 7.02 -6.55
CA ILE A 168 -3.22 6.88 -5.76
C ILE A 168 -2.51 5.58 -6.13
N ALA A 169 -3.29 4.51 -6.27
CA ALA A 169 -2.85 3.16 -6.55
C ALA A 169 -3.94 2.45 -7.36
N THR A 170 -3.57 1.68 -8.38
CA THR A 170 -4.48 0.78 -9.08
C THR A 170 -3.94 -0.63 -9.16
N TYR A 171 -4.83 -1.61 -9.33
CA TYR A 171 -4.47 -3.01 -9.49
C TYR A 171 -5.56 -3.75 -10.26
N LYS A 172 -5.20 -4.92 -10.81
CA LYS A 172 -6.13 -5.80 -11.50
C LYS A 172 -6.31 -7.08 -10.70
N TYR A 173 -7.55 -7.54 -10.54
CA TYR A 173 -7.89 -8.75 -9.82
C TYR A 173 -9.10 -9.45 -10.47
N SER A 174 -9.00 -10.76 -10.69
CA SER A 174 -10.01 -11.60 -11.38
C SER A 174 -10.56 -10.96 -12.66
N GLY A 175 -9.69 -10.34 -13.46
CA GLY A 175 -10.05 -9.69 -14.72
C GLY A 175 -10.55 -8.24 -14.62
N TYR A 176 -10.89 -7.75 -13.43
CA TYR A 176 -11.41 -6.40 -13.21
C TYR A 176 -10.36 -5.44 -12.66
N HIS A 177 -10.54 -4.16 -12.94
CA HIS A 177 -9.68 -3.10 -12.41
C HIS A 177 -10.22 -2.57 -11.09
N TYR A 178 -9.31 -2.22 -10.19
CA TYR A 178 -9.58 -1.62 -8.90
C TYR A 178 -8.64 -0.45 -8.66
N GLY A 179 -9.12 0.60 -7.98
CA GLY A 179 -8.34 1.81 -7.77
C GLY A 179 -8.70 2.58 -6.51
N LEU A 180 -7.69 2.99 -5.74
CA LEU A 180 -7.87 3.91 -4.61
C LEU A 180 -7.88 5.35 -5.12
N GLY A 181 -9.04 5.99 -5.06
CA GLY A 181 -9.24 7.36 -5.55
C GLY A 181 -8.56 8.39 -4.65
N ARG A 182 -7.84 9.34 -5.25
CA ARG A 182 -7.22 10.46 -4.55
C ARG A 182 -8.28 11.37 -3.92
N ASP A 183 -9.31 11.71 -4.68
CA ASP A 183 -10.42 12.54 -4.21
C ASP A 183 -11.13 11.90 -2.99
N THR A 184 -11.26 10.57 -2.96
CA THR A 184 -11.82 9.82 -1.83
C THR A 184 -10.97 10.02 -0.57
N VAL A 185 -9.66 9.77 -0.65
CA VAL A 185 -8.74 9.92 0.49
C VAL A 185 -8.69 11.38 0.97
N GLU A 186 -8.60 12.33 0.05
CA GLU A 186 -8.56 13.75 0.40
C GLU A 186 -9.87 14.23 1.04
N SER A 187 -11.02 13.75 0.59
CA SER A 187 -12.31 14.12 1.20
C SER A 187 -12.37 13.69 2.67
N ILE A 188 -11.90 12.49 2.98
CA ILE A 188 -11.82 11.95 4.34
C ILE A 188 -10.83 12.77 5.18
N ALA A 189 -9.67 13.09 4.60
CA ALA A 189 -8.65 13.87 5.27
C ALA A 189 -9.12 15.29 5.64
N ARG A 190 -9.94 15.93 4.78
CA ARG A 190 -10.55 17.24 5.06
C ARG A 190 -11.50 17.21 6.26
N GLU A 191 -12.11 16.06 6.54
CA GLU A 191 -12.92 15.85 7.74
C GLU A 191 -12.08 15.60 9.00
N GLY A 192 -10.74 15.48 8.87
CA GLY A 192 -9.84 15.17 9.99
C GLY A 192 -9.89 13.72 10.45
N LEU A 193 -10.39 12.83 9.61
CA LEU A 193 -10.50 11.39 9.87
C LEU A 193 -9.40 10.62 9.15
N ALA A 194 -9.07 9.43 9.64
CA ALA A 194 -8.21 8.46 8.98
C ALA A 194 -9.00 7.63 7.97
N THR A 195 -8.36 7.26 6.87
CA THR A 195 -9.00 6.41 5.85
C THR A 195 -8.91 4.94 6.25
N CYS A 196 -10.03 4.23 6.26
CA CYS A 196 -10.07 2.78 6.36
C CYS A 196 -10.53 2.18 5.03
N VAL A 197 -9.68 1.37 4.41
CA VAL A 197 -9.92 0.72 3.10
C VAL A 197 -9.64 -0.77 3.19
N HIS A 198 -10.17 -1.54 2.24
CA HIS A 198 -9.79 -2.95 2.07
C HIS A 198 -9.27 -3.19 0.65
N LEU A 199 -8.18 -3.94 0.54
CA LEU A 199 -7.46 -4.17 -0.72
C LEU A 199 -7.07 -5.65 -0.87
N GLU A 200 -6.80 -6.07 -2.10
CA GLU A 200 -6.08 -7.32 -2.38
C GLU A 200 -4.56 -7.10 -2.28
N ILE A 201 -3.77 -8.19 -2.34
CA ILE A 201 -2.32 -8.10 -2.20
C ILE A 201 -1.65 -7.22 -3.27
N GLU A 202 -2.19 -7.22 -4.49
CA GLU A 202 -1.70 -6.43 -5.61
C GLU A 202 -1.88 -4.93 -5.33
N GLY A 203 -3.03 -4.55 -4.77
CA GLY A 203 -3.29 -3.19 -4.34
C GLY A 203 -2.39 -2.75 -3.19
N VAL A 204 -2.06 -3.67 -2.28
CA VAL A 204 -1.10 -3.43 -1.20
C VAL A 204 0.30 -3.18 -1.73
N GLN A 205 0.75 -3.98 -2.70
CA GLN A 205 2.06 -3.81 -3.32
C GLN A 205 2.17 -2.44 -4.00
N SER A 206 1.16 -2.04 -4.77
CA SER A 206 1.10 -0.69 -5.37
C SER A 206 1.13 0.39 -4.28
N LEU A 207 0.30 0.25 -3.24
CA LEU A 207 0.20 1.26 -2.18
C LEU A 207 1.49 1.37 -1.35
N LYS A 208 2.27 0.29 -1.17
CA LYS A 208 3.56 0.31 -0.47
C LYS A 208 4.63 1.15 -1.17
N ASN A 209 4.52 1.35 -2.48
CA ASN A 209 5.40 2.26 -3.24
C ASN A 209 5.05 3.75 -3.01
N THR A 210 3.91 4.05 -2.39
CA THR A 210 3.48 5.41 -2.12
C THR A 210 3.98 5.94 -0.77
N TYR A 211 3.86 7.24 -0.54
CA TYR A 211 4.27 7.89 0.70
C TYR A 211 3.32 7.64 1.89
N PHE A 212 2.14 7.03 1.68
CA PHE A 212 1.10 6.91 2.71
C PHE A 212 1.48 6.00 3.88
N LYS A 213 2.42 5.05 3.69
CA LYS A 213 2.89 4.10 4.72
C LYS A 213 1.77 3.62 5.70
N PRO A 214 0.65 3.09 5.19
CA PRO A 214 -0.49 2.72 6.03
C PRO A 214 -0.17 1.52 6.93
N ARG A 215 -1.04 1.28 7.91
CA ARG A 215 -1.06 0.03 8.68
C ARG A 215 -1.77 -1.04 7.89
N TYR A 216 -1.10 -2.16 7.61
CA TYR A 216 -1.64 -3.28 6.87
C TYR A 216 -2.01 -4.42 7.81
N ILE A 217 -3.28 -4.76 7.88
CA ILE A 217 -3.77 -5.89 8.68
C ILE A 217 -4.21 -6.99 7.72
N LEU A 218 -3.54 -8.14 7.78
CA LEU A 218 -3.94 -9.33 7.04
C LEU A 218 -5.11 -10.01 7.75
N VAL A 219 -6.15 -10.31 6.98
CA VAL A 219 -7.44 -10.84 7.42
C VAL A 219 -7.65 -12.10 6.58
N VAL A 220 -7.33 -13.27 7.14
CA VAL A 220 -7.20 -14.52 6.39
C VAL A 220 -7.86 -15.69 7.12
N PRO A 221 -8.61 -16.57 6.42
CA PRO A 221 -9.16 -17.78 7.02
C PRO A 221 -8.06 -18.82 7.24
N ARG A 222 -8.10 -19.54 8.37
CA ARG A 222 -7.20 -20.68 8.62
C ARG A 222 -7.82 -22.00 8.17
N ASP A 223 -9.15 -22.12 8.26
CA ASP A 223 -9.89 -23.29 7.81
C ASP A 223 -10.41 -23.08 6.38
N LYS A 224 -9.65 -23.61 5.40
CA LYS A 224 -10.04 -23.53 3.99
C LYS A 224 -11.35 -24.26 3.68
N GLY A 225 -11.68 -25.33 4.39
CA GLY A 225 -12.90 -26.11 4.16
C GLY A 225 -14.13 -25.30 4.56
N LYS A 226 -14.11 -24.71 5.75
CA LYS A 226 -15.16 -23.78 6.20
C LYS A 226 -15.28 -22.55 5.31
N TYR A 227 -14.14 -22.02 4.85
CA TYR A 227 -14.10 -20.88 3.95
C TYR A 227 -14.71 -21.20 2.59
N GLU A 228 -14.38 -22.34 1.98
CA GLU A 228 -15.00 -22.81 0.74
C GLU A 228 -16.52 -22.99 0.90
N GLU A 229 -16.94 -23.64 1.99
CA GLU A 229 -18.36 -23.81 2.29
C GLU A 229 -19.07 -22.45 2.47
N HIS A 230 -18.42 -21.48 3.10
CA HIS A 230 -18.93 -20.11 3.26
C HIS A 230 -19.12 -19.42 1.90
N LEU A 231 -18.13 -19.50 1.00
CA LEU A 231 -18.22 -18.95 -0.35
C LEU A 231 -19.37 -19.57 -1.15
N ARG A 232 -19.50 -20.91 -1.10
CA ARG A 232 -20.58 -21.65 -1.76
C ARG A 232 -21.95 -21.30 -1.19
N ARG A 233 -22.07 -21.17 0.14
CA ARG A 233 -23.33 -20.78 0.81
C ARG A 233 -23.78 -19.37 0.47
N LYS A 234 -22.86 -18.43 0.24
CA LYS A 234 -23.21 -17.07 -0.21
C LYS A 234 -23.86 -17.07 -1.59
N GLY A 235 -23.49 -18.01 -2.48
CA GLY A 235 -24.10 -18.14 -3.81
C GLY A 235 -23.88 -16.94 -4.73
N LEU A 236 -22.86 -16.12 -4.46
CA LEU A 236 -22.53 -14.90 -5.22
C LEU A 236 -21.41 -15.10 -6.25
N PHE A 237 -20.60 -16.14 -6.08
CA PHE A 237 -19.35 -16.34 -6.81
C PHE A 237 -19.44 -17.54 -7.73
N SER A 238 -18.82 -17.42 -8.90
CA SER A 238 -18.64 -18.52 -9.84
C SER A 238 -17.63 -19.55 -9.30
N ARG A 239 -17.69 -20.79 -9.81
CA ARG A 239 -16.71 -21.83 -9.45
C ARG A 239 -15.24 -21.41 -9.63
N PRO A 240 -14.83 -20.78 -10.75
CA PRO A 240 -13.44 -20.34 -10.90
C PRO A 240 -13.05 -19.24 -9.90
N GLU A 241 -13.96 -18.30 -9.57
CA GLU A 241 -13.67 -17.30 -8.54
C GLU A 241 -13.47 -17.93 -7.14
N ILE A 242 -14.25 -18.96 -6.82
CA ILE A 242 -14.11 -19.69 -5.55
C ILE A 242 -12.77 -20.42 -5.49
N GLU A 243 -12.40 -21.14 -6.56
CA GLU A 243 -11.13 -21.86 -6.65
C GLU A 243 -9.92 -20.91 -6.60
N GLU A 244 -10.00 -19.78 -7.31
CA GLU A 244 -8.99 -18.71 -7.25
C GLU A 244 -8.85 -18.15 -5.82
N ALA A 245 -9.97 -17.87 -5.15
CA ALA A 245 -9.96 -17.33 -3.79
C ALA A 245 -9.32 -18.31 -2.78
N ILE A 246 -9.63 -19.61 -2.88
CA ILE A 246 -9.07 -20.65 -2.02
C ILE A 246 -7.57 -20.82 -2.26
N SER A 247 -7.11 -20.83 -3.53
CA SER A 247 -5.68 -20.96 -3.83
C SER A 247 -4.87 -19.79 -3.28
N ARG A 248 -5.46 -18.58 -3.31
CA ARG A 248 -4.84 -17.36 -2.79
C ARG A 248 -4.66 -17.35 -1.27
N VAL A 249 -5.42 -18.15 -0.51
CA VAL A 249 -5.22 -18.27 0.96
C VAL A 249 -3.79 -18.69 1.26
N ASP A 250 -3.25 -19.67 0.54
CA ASP A 250 -1.85 -20.10 0.70
C ASP A 250 -0.86 -19.01 0.37
N MET A 251 -1.12 -18.25 -0.69
CA MET A 251 -0.28 -17.12 -1.09
C MET A 251 -0.20 -16.07 0.02
N TYR A 252 -1.34 -15.68 0.62
CA TYR A 252 -1.38 -14.73 1.73
C TYR A 252 -0.60 -15.23 2.95
N LEU A 253 -0.77 -16.51 3.32
CA LEU A 253 -0.08 -17.11 4.46
C LEU A 253 1.43 -17.21 4.23
N ARG A 254 1.85 -17.66 3.04
CA ARG A 254 3.27 -17.73 2.65
C ARG A 254 3.91 -16.36 2.70
N MET A 255 3.26 -15.34 2.11
CA MET A 255 3.79 -13.98 2.12
C MET A 255 3.95 -13.42 3.54
N SER A 256 3.00 -13.72 4.43
CA SER A 256 3.10 -13.35 5.83
C SER A 256 4.24 -14.05 6.58
N GLN A 257 4.62 -15.26 6.18
CA GLN A 257 5.68 -16.05 6.82
C GLN A 257 7.07 -15.72 6.26
N GLU A 258 7.18 -15.59 4.94
CA GLU A 258 8.43 -15.34 4.23
C GLU A 258 8.93 -13.90 4.38
N SER A 259 8.01 -12.94 4.60
CA SER A 259 8.33 -11.52 4.73
C SER A 259 7.86 -10.94 6.08
N PRO A 260 8.59 -11.18 7.18
CA PRO A 260 8.30 -10.55 8.47
C PRO A 260 8.20 -9.03 8.37
N GLY A 261 7.13 -8.44 8.90
CA GLY A 261 6.88 -6.99 8.81
C GLY A 261 6.21 -6.53 7.51
N TYR A 262 5.88 -7.44 6.59
CA TYR A 262 5.08 -7.09 5.42
C TYR A 262 3.66 -6.64 5.81
N PHE A 263 3.06 -7.32 6.79
CA PHE A 263 1.83 -6.92 7.47
C PHE A 263 2.16 -6.51 8.91
N ASP A 264 1.44 -5.51 9.43
CA ASP A 264 1.58 -5.06 10.82
C ASP A 264 0.89 -6.03 11.80
N ALA A 265 -0.15 -6.74 11.35
CA ALA A 265 -0.85 -7.76 12.12
C ALA A 265 -1.53 -8.80 11.21
N VAL A 266 -1.85 -9.98 11.76
CA VAL A 266 -2.57 -11.06 11.08
C VAL A 266 -3.73 -11.52 11.97
N ILE A 267 -4.95 -11.51 11.42
CA ILE A 267 -6.19 -11.84 12.11
C ILE A 267 -6.84 -13.05 11.43
N ASN A 268 -7.27 -14.02 12.24
CA ASN A 268 -8.03 -15.16 11.74
C ASN A 268 -9.49 -14.78 11.49
N THR A 269 -10.05 -15.19 10.35
CA THR A 269 -11.43 -14.89 9.95
C THR A 269 -12.38 -16.07 9.95
N ASP A 270 -12.00 -17.20 10.56
CA ASP A 270 -12.89 -18.35 10.67
C ASP A 270 -14.20 -18.00 11.41
N GLU A 271 -14.12 -17.14 12.43
CA GLU A 271 -15.26 -16.57 13.14
C GLU A 271 -15.20 -15.03 13.09
N LEU A 272 -16.18 -14.40 12.41
CA LEU A 272 -16.16 -12.96 12.17
C LEU A 272 -16.33 -12.12 13.44
N ALA A 273 -17.00 -12.66 14.46
CA ALA A 273 -17.17 -11.98 15.75
C ALA A 273 -15.84 -11.89 16.52
N GLU A 274 -15.07 -12.98 16.53
CA GLU A 274 -13.74 -13.02 17.14
C GLU A 274 -12.75 -12.14 16.38
N ALA A 275 -12.74 -12.24 15.05
CA ALA A 275 -11.91 -11.39 14.18
C ALA A 275 -12.15 -9.89 14.42
N PHE A 276 -13.41 -9.50 14.61
CA PHE A 276 -13.78 -8.12 14.91
C PHE A 276 -13.31 -7.67 16.30
N THR A 277 -13.39 -8.55 17.28
CA THR A 277 -12.94 -8.26 18.65
C THR A 277 -11.42 -8.06 18.68
N GLU A 278 -10.67 -8.94 18.01
CA GLU A 278 -9.21 -8.83 17.86
C GLU A 278 -8.82 -7.54 17.11
N LEU A 279 -9.48 -7.26 15.98
CA LEU A 279 -9.26 -6.03 15.21
C LEU A 279 -9.53 -4.78 16.03
N SER A 280 -10.61 -4.77 16.81
CA SER A 280 -10.98 -3.64 17.67
C SER A 280 -9.94 -3.41 18.77
N HIS A 281 -9.41 -4.49 19.36
CA HIS A 281 -8.35 -4.40 20.36
C HIS A 281 -7.05 -3.83 19.75
N LEU A 282 -6.65 -4.30 18.57
CA LEU A 282 -5.50 -3.74 17.85
C LEU A 282 -5.66 -2.25 17.53
N VAL A 283 -6.85 -1.84 17.05
CA VAL A 283 -7.13 -0.44 16.74
C VAL A 283 -7.08 0.44 17.99
N LYS A 284 -7.60 -0.03 19.13
CA LYS A 284 -7.48 0.68 20.41
C LYS A 284 -6.03 0.83 20.87
N LEU A 285 -5.22 -0.22 20.71
CA LEU A 285 -3.80 -0.20 21.02
C LEU A 285 -3.07 0.83 20.16
N TYR A 286 -3.33 0.85 18.85
CA TYR A 286 -2.74 1.86 17.98
C TYR A 286 -3.20 3.30 18.29
N LEU A 287 -4.46 3.48 18.70
CA LEU A 287 -4.97 4.78 19.15
C LEU A 287 -4.48 5.17 20.56
N SER A 288 -3.72 4.30 21.24
CA SER A 288 -3.28 4.48 22.64
C SER A 288 -4.45 4.72 23.60
N LEU A 289 -5.62 4.13 23.32
CA LEU A 289 -6.82 4.25 24.16
C LEU A 289 -6.83 3.27 25.34
N GLU A 290 -5.93 2.28 25.34
CA GLU A 290 -5.71 1.35 26.44
C GLU A 290 -4.20 1.32 26.79
N PRO A 291 -3.82 1.31 28.08
CA PRO A 291 -2.43 1.06 28.46
C PRO A 291 -2.05 -0.38 28.05
N PRO A 292 -0.79 -0.65 27.70
CA PRO A 292 -0.35 -2.01 27.40
C PRO A 292 -0.67 -2.90 28.60
N ALA A 293 -1.56 -3.88 28.42
CA ALA A 293 -1.83 -4.88 29.43
C ALA A 293 -0.51 -5.58 29.77
N ALA A 294 -0.11 -5.51 31.04
CA ALA A 294 0.97 -6.30 31.57
C ALA A 294 0.66 -7.78 31.31
N PHE A 295 1.39 -8.39 30.38
CA PHE A 295 1.49 -9.84 30.31
C PHE A 295 2.36 -10.31 31.48
N ASP A 296 1.76 -10.39 32.66
CA ASP A 296 2.35 -11.08 33.80
C ASP A 296 1.64 -12.42 34.03
N ASN A 297 2.48 -13.46 34.10
CA ASN A 297 2.29 -14.76 34.75
C ASN A 297 1.51 -15.85 33.99
N VAL A 298 2.23 -16.56 33.11
CA VAL A 298 2.18 -18.03 33.13
C VAL A 298 3.38 -18.51 33.95
N GLN A 299 3.06 -19.14 35.08
CA GLN A 299 4.01 -19.87 35.91
C GLN A 299 4.63 -21.00 35.08
N ASP A 300 5.96 -20.99 34.95
CA ASP A 300 6.70 -22.23 34.72
C ASP A 300 7.79 -22.36 35.78
N THR A 301 7.56 -23.36 36.63
CA THR A 301 8.46 -23.81 37.67
C THR A 301 9.68 -24.51 37.06
N ASN A 302 10.87 -24.01 37.41
CA ASN A 302 12.15 -24.73 37.57
C ASN A 302 12.55 -25.80 36.54
N SER A 303 13.61 -25.53 35.76
CA SER A 303 14.95 -26.09 36.05
C SER A 303 16.05 -25.71 35.05
N ARG A 304 17.09 -25.08 35.62
CA ARG A 304 18.54 -25.21 35.38
C ARG A 304 19.15 -25.04 33.96
N ALA A 305 19.97 -23.97 33.92
CA ALA A 305 21.38 -23.94 33.52
C ALA A 305 21.76 -23.52 32.08
N GLY A 306 22.10 -22.23 31.97
CA GLY A 306 23.44 -21.79 31.56
C GLY A 306 23.70 -21.52 30.08
N SER A 307 23.73 -20.24 29.68
CA SER A 307 25.00 -19.56 29.37
C SER A 307 24.80 -18.11 28.92
N ARG A 308 25.58 -17.25 29.57
CA ARG A 308 25.83 -15.81 29.39
C ARG A 308 25.91 -15.34 27.93
N THR A 309 25.29 -14.20 27.65
CA THR A 309 25.88 -13.19 26.73
C THR A 309 25.71 -11.78 27.34
N GLN A 310 26.71 -10.95 27.05
CA GLN A 310 27.20 -9.78 27.77
C GLN A 310 26.31 -8.53 27.67
N LEU A 311 26.33 -7.77 28.77
CA LEU A 311 25.76 -6.44 28.99
C LEU A 311 26.60 -5.35 28.30
N LEU A 312 25.94 -4.31 27.78
CA LEU A 312 26.52 -2.99 27.56
C LEU A 312 25.90 -1.99 28.57
N PRO A 313 26.66 -1.02 29.10
CA PRO A 313 26.30 -0.33 30.35
C PRO A 313 25.64 1.03 30.12
N GLU A 314 24.75 1.36 31.04
CA GLU A 314 24.27 2.72 31.34
C GLU A 314 25.44 3.67 31.64
N LEU A 315 25.36 4.91 31.16
CA LEU A 315 26.15 6.02 31.71
C LEU A 315 25.28 7.23 32.03
N ARG A 316 25.39 7.60 33.31
CA ARG A 316 24.69 8.62 34.07
C ARG A 316 25.15 10.03 33.70
N LEU A 317 24.22 10.97 33.82
CA LEU A 317 24.44 12.41 33.87
C LEU A 317 25.11 12.82 35.20
N SER A 318 26.01 13.80 35.15
CA SER A 318 26.36 14.68 36.28
C SER A 318 26.88 16.04 35.78
N PRO A 319 26.70 17.16 36.54
CA PRO A 319 26.80 18.53 36.03
C PRO A 319 27.98 19.34 36.59
N ARG A 320 28.46 20.33 35.81
CA ARG A 320 28.93 21.70 36.21
C ARG A 320 30.06 22.20 35.30
N GLY A 321 29.99 23.49 34.94
CA GLY A 321 31.11 24.27 34.42
C GLY A 321 30.67 25.47 33.60
N ALA A 322 30.62 26.64 34.22
CA ALA A 322 30.23 27.91 33.59
C ALA A 322 31.41 28.63 32.92
N ILE A 323 31.04 29.68 32.16
CA ILE A 323 31.80 30.85 31.69
C ILE A 323 32.54 30.69 30.33
N ARG A 324 31.99 31.30 29.26
CA ARG A 324 32.46 32.59 28.70
C ARG A 324 31.65 33.02 27.47
N SER A 325 31.31 34.31 27.49
CA SER A 325 30.75 35.13 26.43
C SER A 325 31.80 35.48 25.36
N SER A 326 31.43 35.46 24.08
CA SER A 326 32.03 36.34 23.06
C SER A 326 31.16 36.44 21.81
N SER A 327 30.66 37.66 21.61
CA SER A 327 30.44 38.43 20.36
C SER A 327 30.28 37.74 19.00
N ALA A 328 29.29 38.29 18.30
CA ALA A 328 29.06 38.34 16.87
C ALA A 328 30.30 38.40 15.97
N SER A 329 30.22 37.68 14.84
CA SER A 329 30.52 38.07 13.46
C SER A 329 31.18 36.93 12.68
N ASP A 330 30.64 36.72 11.47
CA ASP A 330 31.22 36.01 10.34
C ASP A 330 31.15 34.48 10.35
N LEU A 331 30.21 33.96 9.55
CA LEU A 331 30.53 33.21 8.33
C LEU A 331 29.30 33.18 7.44
N SER A 332 29.30 34.08 6.46
CA SER A 332 28.42 34.10 5.31
C SER A 332 28.67 32.86 4.46
N ASP A 333 27.63 32.07 4.19
CA ASP A 333 27.66 31.15 3.06
C ASP A 333 26.49 31.41 2.11
N SER A 334 26.84 31.43 0.84
CA SER A 334 26.17 32.11 -0.24
C SER A 334 25.29 31.13 -1.01
N SER A 335 23.96 31.25 -0.91
CA SER A 335 23.03 30.72 -1.92
C SER A 335 21.66 31.39 -1.95
N ALA A 336 21.38 32.35 -1.07
CA ALA A 336 20.15 33.14 -1.14
C ALA A 336 20.30 34.28 -2.15
N LYS A 337 19.81 34.09 -3.37
CA LYS A 337 19.19 35.14 -4.22
C LYS A 337 18.75 34.55 -5.57
N ASN A 338 17.44 34.44 -5.75
CA ASN A 338 16.69 34.97 -6.90
C ASN A 338 15.22 34.54 -6.81
N TYR A 339 14.47 35.13 -5.87
CA TYR A 339 13.01 35.10 -5.91
C TYR A 339 12.50 36.34 -6.65
N PRO A 340 11.57 36.21 -7.62
CA PRO A 340 11.03 37.35 -8.33
C PRO A 340 10.19 38.25 -7.40
N ARG A 341 10.30 39.57 -7.60
CA ARG A 341 9.59 40.65 -6.88
C ARG A 341 8.09 40.42 -6.66
N CYS A 342 7.45 39.59 -7.48
CA CYS A 342 6.04 39.19 -7.36
C CYS A 342 5.68 38.53 -6.01
N ILE A 343 6.62 37.83 -5.35
CA ILE A 343 6.36 37.18 -4.06
C ILE A 343 6.33 38.20 -2.90
N LEU A 344 7.08 39.29 -2.98
CA LEU A 344 7.05 40.33 -1.95
C LEU A 344 5.71 41.08 -1.93
N ASP A 345 5.10 41.29 -3.10
CA ASP A 345 3.79 41.94 -3.21
C ASP A 345 2.65 41.03 -2.70
N LEU A 346 2.79 39.71 -2.84
CA LEU A 346 1.87 38.71 -2.26
C LEU A 346 1.96 38.63 -0.73
N LEU A 347 3.15 38.86 -0.15
CA LEU A 347 3.35 38.92 1.31
C LEU A 347 2.85 40.22 1.94
N ALA A 348 2.61 41.26 1.12
CA ALA A 348 2.03 42.54 1.55
C ALA A 348 0.50 42.58 1.46
N ALA A 349 -0.12 41.54 0.88
CA ALA A 349 -1.58 41.44 0.79
C ALA A 349 -2.18 41.07 2.16
N GLN A 350 -3.22 41.81 2.56
CA GLN A 350 -3.97 41.47 3.78
C GLN A 350 -4.73 40.15 3.54
N PRO A 351 -4.56 39.13 4.39
CA PRO A 351 -5.21 37.84 4.21
C PRO A 351 -6.74 37.99 4.23
N GLY A 352 -7.43 37.23 3.36
CA GLY A 352 -8.89 37.21 3.36
C GLY A 352 -9.46 36.56 4.64
N SER A 353 -10.73 36.80 4.96
CA SER A 353 -11.37 36.28 6.20
C SER A 353 -11.28 34.75 6.35
N VAL A 354 -11.32 34.00 5.25
CA VAL A 354 -11.15 32.54 5.22
C VAL A 354 -9.70 32.14 5.50
N GLU A 355 -8.76 32.92 4.96
CA GLU A 355 -7.33 32.70 5.12
C GLU A 355 -6.89 33.02 6.56
N GLU A 356 -7.41 34.10 7.16
CA GLU A 356 -7.26 34.42 8.58
C GLU A 356 -7.79 33.30 9.48
N ALA A 357 -8.97 32.77 9.19
CA ALA A 357 -9.54 31.65 9.95
C ALA A 357 -8.70 30.36 9.82
N SER A 358 -8.08 30.13 8.67
CA SER A 358 -7.12 29.03 8.46
C SER A 358 -5.81 29.25 9.23
N LEU A 359 -5.29 30.49 9.21
CA LEU A 359 -4.06 30.88 9.89
C LEU A 359 -4.23 30.81 11.41
N GLN A 360 -5.38 31.25 11.93
CA GLN A 360 -5.75 31.09 13.33
C GLN A 360 -5.85 29.62 13.76
N ARG A 361 -6.46 28.74 12.94
CA ARG A 361 -6.51 27.29 13.23
C ARG A 361 -5.12 26.66 13.29
N ARG A 362 -4.24 27.00 12.34
CA ARG A 362 -2.85 26.53 12.30
C ARG A 362 -2.05 27.02 13.51
N LEU A 363 -2.17 28.29 13.86
CA LEU A 363 -1.50 28.87 15.04
C LEU A 363 -2.04 28.28 16.34
N ALA A 364 -3.34 28.02 16.44
CA ALA A 364 -3.94 27.37 17.60
C ALA A 364 -3.43 25.93 17.76
N ALA A 365 -3.37 25.15 16.69
CA ALA A 365 -2.80 23.80 16.69
C ALA A 365 -1.31 23.81 17.08
N ALA A 366 -0.51 24.73 16.52
CA ALA A 366 0.90 24.88 16.87
C ALA A 366 1.11 25.28 18.35
N ARG A 367 0.28 26.20 18.88
CA ARG A 367 0.29 26.58 20.29
C ARG A 367 -0.12 25.43 21.21
N GLN A 368 -1.06 24.59 20.80
CA GLN A 368 -1.46 23.40 21.56
C GLN A 368 -0.33 22.36 21.61
N ALA A 369 0.37 22.14 20.49
CA ALA A 369 1.54 21.27 20.43
C ALA A 369 2.70 21.78 21.32
N LEU A 370 2.99 23.09 21.28
CA LEU A 370 4.00 23.72 22.14
C LEU A 370 3.63 23.72 23.63
N ALA A 371 2.34 23.74 23.96
CA ALA A 371 1.83 23.65 25.32
C ALA A 371 1.80 22.22 25.89
N GLY A 372 2.36 21.24 25.19
CA GLY A 372 2.41 19.84 25.65
C GLY A 372 1.06 19.13 25.66
N LYS A 373 0.03 19.68 24.98
CA LYS A 373 -1.20 18.92 24.74
C LYS A 373 -0.91 17.89 23.65
N ALA A 374 -1.18 16.62 23.96
CA ALA A 374 -0.90 15.51 23.08
C ALA A 374 -1.43 15.76 21.66
N PRO A 375 -0.73 15.29 20.61
CA PRO A 375 -1.27 15.25 19.26
C PRO A 375 -2.67 14.62 19.30
N PRO A 376 -3.62 15.06 18.47
CA PRO A 376 -4.90 14.38 18.38
C PRO A 376 -4.64 12.87 18.15
N ALA A 377 -5.36 12.01 18.88
CA ALA A 377 -5.02 10.59 19.04
C ALA A 377 -4.87 9.81 17.73
N HIS A 378 -5.38 10.33 16.60
CA HIS A 378 -5.15 9.76 15.28
C HIS A 378 -3.68 9.79 14.81
N VAL A 379 -2.85 10.69 15.34
CA VAL A 379 -1.41 10.76 15.01
C VAL A 379 -0.65 9.58 15.66
N LEU A 380 -1.13 9.08 16.80
CA LEU A 380 -0.49 7.98 17.53
C LEU A 380 -0.61 6.62 16.82
N LEU A 381 -1.62 6.43 15.97
CA LEU A 381 -1.81 5.22 15.15
C LEU A 381 -0.58 4.83 14.31
N PHE A 382 0.28 5.80 13.96
CA PHE A 382 1.32 5.64 12.94
C PHE A 382 2.75 5.81 13.45
N HIS A 383 2.94 5.96 14.76
CA HIS A 383 4.26 5.82 15.38
C HIS A 383 4.64 4.33 15.38
N ARG A 384 5.72 3.98 14.68
CA ARG A 384 6.28 2.63 14.61
C ARG A 384 7.32 2.42 15.69
#